data_AF-A0A395I0Z4-F1
#
_entry.id   AF-A0A395I0Z4-F1
#
_cell.length_a   1.000
_cell.length_b   1.000
_cell.length_c   1.000
_cell.angle_alpha   90.00
_cell.angle_beta   90.00
_cell.angle_gamma   90.00
#
_symmetry.space_group_name_H-M   'P 1'
#
loop_
_entity.id
_entity.type
_entity.pdbx_description
1 polymer ?
#
loop_
_entity_poly.entity_id
_entity_poly.type
_entity_poly.pdbx_seq_one_letter_code
_entity_poly.pdbx_strand_id
1 'polypeptide(L)'
;MGMQVQPHIVLDNLPFENSAAVVMISGEDTILKGSTDALYFNSWSMGYRYLPDGSGGKQTGFLDPAPEKPSVLFDSSGAYYRRAKPQYESETPIVATANDISNDGTGDQTAAINSLLSGNVGSVIYFPGGVYLVEDTVKVPGGSKIIGSGWSQIMGTGSAFADEENPTVVVQVGDEDDESVIEIMDTPFTVKGATAGAVLMEWNVHESTQGSAAMWDSHLRVGGTTAGNLGIENCPTGSRINKDRMAAAMLMHVTSSASGYFENVWGWVADHDIDSKLNAVATESTTGIPLNLQTDISVYVGRGSLIDSQGPGQAFPRTRRPQLLNPQRLPPIPQPQSSESFQLEATMMARISTTSRTTAENPSRSARTRQCVVRTAIRGLSGFGTLPLTFVHVVGLTAVEANRQTSSATILTDRSPFPPAVRATLMRSVRPRLTAPAT
;
A
#
# COMPACT_ATOMS: atom_id res chain seq x y z
N MET A 1 -34.32 21.88 4.85
CA MET A 1 -33.17 21.70 3.95
C MET A 1 -32.05 21.03 4.74
N GLY A 2 -31.60 19.85 4.33
CA GLY A 2 -30.41 19.25 4.97
C GLY A 2 -29.19 20.09 4.61
N MET A 3 -28.35 20.45 5.59
CA MET A 3 -27.06 21.07 5.33
C MET A 3 -26.27 20.16 4.38
N GLN A 4 -26.06 20.63 3.15
CA GLN A 4 -25.19 19.97 2.19
C GLN A 4 -23.76 20.17 2.69
N VAL A 5 -23.15 19.09 3.19
CA VAL A 5 -21.74 19.10 3.58
C VAL A 5 -20.96 19.19 2.27
N GLN A 6 -20.32 20.33 2.03
CA GLN A 6 -19.43 20.49 0.89
C GLN A 6 -18.15 19.68 1.14
N PRO A 7 -17.61 19.00 0.11
CA PRO A 7 -16.36 18.28 0.25
C PRO A 7 -15.21 19.25 0.49
N HIS A 8 -14.17 18.77 1.18
CA HIS A 8 -12.91 19.48 1.28
C HIS A 8 -12.09 19.21 0.02
N ILE A 9 -11.66 20.26 -0.68
CA ILE A 9 -10.88 20.16 -1.92
C ILE A 9 -9.64 21.03 -1.76
N VAL A 10 -8.48 20.51 -2.17
CA VAL A 10 -7.26 21.28 -2.40
C VAL A 10 -6.81 20.99 -3.83
N LEU A 11 -6.58 22.04 -4.60
CA LEU A 11 -5.99 21.98 -5.93
C LEU A 11 -4.64 22.67 -5.85
N ASP A 12 -3.58 21.99 -6.29
CA ASP A 12 -2.21 22.45 -6.14
C ASP A 12 -1.42 22.13 -7.40
N ASN A 13 -0.60 23.07 -7.88
CA ASN A 13 0.16 22.94 -9.12
C ASN A 13 -0.73 22.49 -10.31
N LEU A 14 -1.82 23.21 -10.55
CA LEU A 14 -2.85 22.83 -11.54
C LEU A 14 -2.77 23.71 -12.80
N PRO A 15 -2.19 23.22 -13.90
CA PRO A 15 -2.41 23.79 -15.22
C PRO A 15 -3.79 23.37 -15.74
N PHE A 16 -4.49 24.29 -16.39
CA PHE A 16 -5.75 23.99 -17.09
C PHE A 16 -5.93 24.92 -18.30
N GLU A 17 -6.60 24.40 -19.32
CA GLU A 17 -6.92 25.10 -20.56
C GLU A 17 -8.25 24.54 -21.08
N ASN A 18 -8.98 25.32 -21.87
CA ASN A 18 -10.21 24.89 -22.53
C ASN A 18 -11.23 24.24 -21.58
N SER A 19 -11.32 24.76 -20.36
CA SER A 19 -12.27 24.31 -19.34
C SER A 19 -13.28 25.40 -19.03
N ALA A 20 -14.58 25.07 -19.01
CA ALA A 20 -15.62 26.03 -18.64
C ALA A 20 -15.66 26.28 -17.11
N ALA A 21 -15.33 25.26 -16.32
CA ALA A 21 -15.35 25.30 -14.87
C ALA A 21 -14.28 24.35 -14.31
N VAL A 22 -13.48 24.83 -13.37
CA VAL A 22 -12.49 24.00 -12.66
C VAL A 22 -13.12 23.34 -11.44
N VAL A 23 -13.99 24.07 -10.71
CA VAL A 23 -14.79 23.51 -9.60
C VAL A 23 -16.22 23.99 -9.74
N MET A 24 -17.18 23.06 -9.70
CA MET A 24 -18.61 23.36 -9.77
C MET A 24 -19.42 22.39 -8.94
N ILE A 25 -20.62 22.80 -8.55
CA ILE A 25 -21.63 21.90 -8.00
C ILE A 25 -22.49 21.39 -9.16
N SER A 26 -22.71 20.08 -9.24
CA SER A 26 -23.45 19.46 -10.33
C SER A 26 -24.89 19.98 -10.38
N GLY A 27 -25.25 20.67 -11.46
CA GLY A 27 -26.58 21.26 -11.66
C GLY A 27 -26.78 22.60 -10.96
N GLU A 28 -25.73 23.18 -10.38
CA GLU A 28 -25.76 24.45 -9.65
C GLU A 28 -24.58 25.34 -10.07
N ASP A 29 -24.05 26.14 -9.14
CA ASP A 29 -23.08 27.18 -9.39
C ASP A 29 -21.67 26.66 -9.68
N THR A 30 -20.96 27.43 -10.52
CA THR A 30 -19.51 27.30 -10.70
C THR A 30 -18.80 28.03 -9.56
N ILE A 31 -17.98 27.30 -8.82
CA ILE A 31 -17.22 27.82 -7.67
C ILE A 31 -15.88 28.41 -8.13
N LEU A 32 -15.18 27.70 -9.02
CA LEU A 32 -13.93 28.15 -9.63
C LEU A 32 -14.10 28.10 -11.14
N LYS A 33 -14.15 29.29 -11.75
CA LYS A 33 -14.31 29.45 -13.20
C LYS A 33 -13.11 28.85 -13.93
N GLY A 34 -13.38 28.22 -15.07
CA GLY A 34 -12.33 27.85 -16.00
C GLY A 34 -11.96 29.00 -16.95
N SER A 35 -11.20 28.66 -17.97
CA SER A 35 -10.69 29.57 -18.99
C SER A 35 -10.57 28.83 -20.32
N THR A 36 -10.75 29.57 -21.42
CA THR A 36 -10.35 29.11 -22.75
C THR A 36 -8.83 29.15 -22.91
N ASP A 37 -8.18 30.16 -22.35
CA ASP A 37 -6.72 30.31 -22.36
C ASP A 37 -6.06 29.40 -21.32
N ALA A 38 -4.81 29.02 -21.59
CA ALA A 38 -4.00 28.26 -20.66
C ALA A 38 -3.70 29.10 -19.41
N LEU A 39 -4.11 28.59 -18.25
CA LEU A 39 -3.91 29.20 -16.96
C LEU A 39 -3.26 28.21 -15.99
N TYR A 40 -2.68 28.78 -14.93
CA TYR A 40 -1.97 28.04 -13.91
C TYR A 40 -2.43 28.51 -12.52
N PHE A 41 -2.76 27.55 -11.66
CA PHE A 41 -3.02 27.80 -10.24
C PHE A 41 -1.92 27.20 -9.38
N ASN A 42 -1.32 28.04 -8.54
CA ASN A 42 -0.33 27.58 -7.58
C ASN A 42 -1.00 26.74 -6.48
N SER A 43 -1.99 27.31 -5.77
CA SER A 43 -2.76 26.58 -4.76
C SER A 43 -4.13 27.22 -4.51
N TRP A 44 -5.17 26.39 -4.45
CA TRP A 44 -6.56 26.76 -4.21
C TRP A 44 -7.22 25.74 -3.28
N SER A 45 -8.11 26.17 -2.39
CA SER A 45 -8.84 25.25 -1.52
C SER A 45 -10.29 25.64 -1.31
N MET A 46 -11.10 24.64 -0.92
CA MET A 46 -12.46 24.78 -0.42
C MET A 46 -12.60 23.85 0.78
N GLY A 47 -12.92 24.39 1.95
CA GLY A 47 -13.06 23.59 3.18
C GLY A 47 -12.70 24.37 4.43
N TYR A 48 -12.39 23.68 5.51
CA TYR A 48 -11.89 24.27 6.75
C TYR A 48 -10.36 24.37 6.70
N ARG A 49 -9.81 25.55 6.99
CA ARG A 49 -8.36 25.81 7.03
C ARG A 49 -7.98 26.32 8.41
N TYR A 50 -6.80 25.92 8.88
CA TYR A 50 -6.15 26.44 10.08
C TYR A 50 -4.79 27.06 9.72
N LEU A 51 -4.42 28.14 10.39
CA LEU A 51 -3.15 28.86 10.22
C LEU A 51 -2.18 28.59 11.39
N PRO A 52 -0.87 28.90 11.25
CA PRO A 52 0.11 28.65 12.30
C PRO A 52 -0.15 29.36 13.63
N ASP A 53 -0.90 30.46 13.62
CA ASP A 53 -1.32 31.20 14.81
C ASP A 53 -2.51 30.55 15.55
N GLY A 54 -3.00 29.41 15.06
CA GLY A 54 -4.14 28.68 15.61
C GLY A 54 -5.51 29.20 15.17
N SER A 55 -5.56 30.28 14.38
CA SER A 55 -6.81 30.74 13.78
C SER A 55 -7.31 29.75 12.72
N GLY A 56 -8.63 29.65 12.54
CA GLY A 56 -9.20 28.75 11.54
C GLY A 56 -10.64 29.06 11.19
N GLY A 57 -11.07 28.60 10.01
CA GLY A 57 -12.42 28.83 9.50
C GLY A 57 -12.66 28.17 8.15
N LYS A 58 -13.92 28.23 7.68
CA LYS A 58 -14.27 27.82 6.32
C LYS A 58 -13.73 28.84 5.32
N GLN A 59 -12.96 28.39 4.35
CA GLN A 59 -12.41 29.20 3.27
C GLN A 59 -12.63 28.51 1.93
N THR A 60 -12.95 29.31 0.92
CA THR A 60 -12.97 28.91 -0.49
C THR A 60 -12.21 29.97 -1.28
N GLY A 61 -11.16 29.58 -2.00
CA GLY A 61 -10.36 30.51 -2.79
C GLY A 61 -8.89 30.12 -2.93
N PHE A 62 -8.15 31.00 -3.60
CA PHE A 62 -6.70 30.88 -3.73
C PHE A 62 -6.00 31.02 -2.38
N LEU A 63 -4.92 30.28 -2.20
CA LEU A 63 -4.08 30.35 -1.02
C LEU A 63 -2.90 31.28 -1.28
N ASP A 64 -2.80 32.35 -0.49
CA ASP A 64 -1.69 33.30 -0.52
C ASP A 64 -1.21 33.59 0.92
N PRO A 65 0.06 33.27 1.27
CA PRO A 65 0.98 32.47 0.46
C PRO A 65 0.48 31.04 0.30
N ALA A 66 0.84 30.40 -0.81
CA ALA A 66 0.66 28.97 -0.99
C ALA A 66 1.54 28.20 0.03
N PRO A 67 1.16 26.97 0.42
CA PRO A 67 2.01 26.13 1.26
C PRO A 67 3.40 25.96 0.65
N GLU A 68 4.44 26.24 1.44
CA GLU A 68 5.83 26.03 1.06
C GLU A 68 6.11 24.54 0.88
N LYS A 69 6.82 24.20 -0.18
CA LYS A 69 7.18 22.82 -0.54
C LYS A 69 8.69 22.78 -0.83
N PRO A 70 9.46 21.96 -0.12
CA PRO A 70 10.89 21.81 -0.39
C PRO A 70 11.15 21.39 -1.84
N SER A 71 12.09 22.07 -2.51
CA SER A 71 12.40 21.82 -3.93
C SER A 71 12.90 20.40 -4.19
N VAL A 72 13.47 19.74 -3.19
CA VAL A 72 13.95 18.35 -3.26
C VAL A 72 12.83 17.33 -3.53
N LEU A 73 11.56 17.71 -3.32
CA LEU A 73 10.39 16.88 -3.62
C LEU A 73 9.97 16.94 -5.09
N PHE A 74 10.56 17.83 -5.88
CA PHE A 74 10.16 18.06 -7.26
C PHE A 74 11.14 17.45 -8.26
N ASP A 75 10.61 17.06 -9.40
CA ASP A 75 11.41 16.75 -10.58
C ASP A 75 11.80 18.04 -11.35
N SER A 76 12.56 17.87 -12.42
CA SER A 76 13.01 18.99 -13.27
C SER A 76 11.87 19.78 -13.94
N SER A 77 10.64 19.25 -13.99
CA SER A 77 9.46 19.95 -14.52
C SER A 77 8.74 20.79 -13.46
N GLY A 78 9.12 20.68 -12.19
CA GLY A 78 8.44 21.33 -11.06
C GLY A 78 7.20 20.57 -10.57
N ALA A 79 6.94 19.36 -11.07
CA ALA A 79 5.96 18.45 -10.51
C ALA A 79 6.57 17.66 -9.34
N TYR A 80 5.72 17.11 -8.45
CA TYR A 80 6.20 16.12 -7.49
C TYR A 80 6.88 14.98 -8.22
N TYR A 81 8.09 14.64 -7.78
CA TYR A 81 8.84 13.54 -8.37
C TYR A 81 8.02 12.26 -8.28
N ARG A 82 7.98 11.52 -9.39
CA ARG A 82 7.33 10.23 -9.49
C ARG A 82 8.18 9.28 -10.30
N ARG A 83 8.18 8.03 -9.86
CA ARG A 83 8.88 6.96 -10.54
C ARG A 83 7.98 5.74 -10.63
N ALA A 84 7.66 5.35 -11.86
CA ALA A 84 6.90 4.13 -12.11
C ALA A 84 7.69 2.91 -11.64
N LYS A 85 6.98 1.91 -11.09
CA LYS A 85 7.57 0.61 -10.70
C LYS A 85 8.31 -0.02 -11.88
N PRO A 86 9.65 -0.19 -11.81
CA PRO A 86 10.40 -0.87 -12.86
C PRO A 86 9.86 -2.28 -13.12
N GLN A 87 9.90 -2.71 -14.39
CA GLN A 87 9.38 -4.02 -14.81
C GLN A 87 10.50 -4.98 -15.28
N TYR A 88 11.73 -4.47 -15.47
CA TYR A 88 12.93 -5.23 -15.84
C TYR A 88 12.74 -6.15 -17.07
N GLU A 89 12.03 -5.69 -18.10
CA GLU A 89 11.61 -6.53 -19.23
C GLU A 89 12.77 -7.13 -20.06
N SER A 90 13.95 -6.54 -19.98
CA SER A 90 15.16 -6.97 -20.68
C SER A 90 16.15 -7.75 -19.81
N GLU A 91 15.88 -7.89 -18.52
CA GLU A 91 16.79 -8.54 -17.56
C GLU A 91 16.46 -10.04 -17.43
N THR A 92 17.48 -10.87 -17.19
CA THR A 92 17.28 -12.26 -16.78
C THR A 92 17.52 -12.36 -15.27
N PRO A 93 16.49 -12.59 -14.45
CA PRO A 93 16.66 -12.57 -13.01
C PRO A 93 17.33 -13.83 -12.48
N ILE A 94 18.07 -13.68 -11.38
CA ILE A 94 18.59 -14.79 -10.59
C ILE A 94 17.49 -15.24 -9.63
N VAL A 95 17.10 -16.50 -9.74
CA VAL A 95 15.97 -17.07 -8.96
C VAL A 95 16.47 -17.56 -7.61
N ALA A 96 15.90 -17.04 -6.51
CA ALA A 96 16.29 -17.39 -5.15
C ALA A 96 16.23 -18.91 -4.88
N THR A 97 15.14 -19.57 -5.26
CA THR A 97 14.95 -21.01 -5.04
C THR A 97 15.84 -21.90 -5.91
N ALA A 98 16.47 -21.36 -6.96
CA ALA A 98 17.49 -22.06 -7.74
C ALA A 98 18.88 -22.00 -7.05
N ASN A 99 19.00 -21.28 -5.93
CA ASN A 99 20.20 -21.13 -5.12
C ASN A 99 19.99 -21.68 -3.70
N ASP A 100 19.26 -22.80 -3.59
CA ASP A 100 19.01 -23.56 -2.34
C ASP A 100 18.31 -22.76 -1.22
N ILE A 101 17.62 -21.67 -1.56
CA ILE A 101 16.77 -20.93 -0.62
C ILE A 101 15.36 -21.52 -0.64
N SER A 102 14.95 -22.15 0.46
CA SER A 102 13.59 -22.66 0.62
C SER A 102 12.58 -21.53 0.82
N ASN A 103 11.37 -21.72 0.32
CA ASN A 103 10.25 -20.81 0.49
C ASN A 103 8.99 -21.49 1.04
N ASP A 104 9.16 -22.63 1.73
CA ASP A 104 8.09 -23.43 2.31
C ASP A 104 7.68 -23.01 3.74
N GLY A 105 8.28 -21.94 4.27
CA GLY A 105 8.04 -21.45 5.63
C GLY A 105 8.75 -22.26 6.72
N THR A 106 9.74 -23.07 6.36
CA THR A 106 10.55 -23.88 7.28
C THR A 106 12.04 -23.63 7.11
N GLY A 107 12.81 -23.90 8.16
CA GLY A 107 14.25 -23.70 8.20
C GLY A 107 14.67 -22.23 8.14
N ASP A 108 15.83 -21.91 8.68
CA ASP A 108 16.39 -20.56 8.61
C ASP A 108 17.05 -20.31 7.25
N GLN A 109 16.54 -19.33 6.51
CA GLN A 109 17.04 -18.94 5.18
C GLN A 109 18.02 -17.75 5.24
N THR A 110 18.28 -17.18 6.43
CA THR A 110 18.97 -15.90 6.57
C THR A 110 20.34 -15.87 5.89
N ALA A 111 21.20 -16.86 6.17
CA ALA A 111 22.56 -16.90 5.65
C ALA A 111 22.60 -17.08 4.11
N ALA A 112 21.68 -17.87 3.56
CA ALA A 112 21.59 -18.12 2.12
C ALA A 112 21.07 -16.89 1.38
N ILE A 113 20.05 -16.21 1.92
CA ILE A 113 19.55 -14.93 1.39
C ILE A 113 20.65 -13.87 1.40
N ASN A 114 21.35 -13.70 2.53
CA ASN A 114 22.43 -12.72 2.64
C ASN A 114 23.58 -13.00 1.66
N SER A 115 23.95 -14.28 1.45
CA SER A 115 24.95 -14.66 0.44
C SER A 115 24.48 -14.37 -0.98
N LEU A 116 23.21 -14.67 -1.30
CA LEU A 116 22.66 -14.40 -2.62
C LEU A 116 22.63 -12.91 -2.94
N LEU A 117 22.16 -12.08 -2.00
CA LEU A 117 22.07 -10.63 -2.21
C LEU A 117 23.46 -9.99 -2.33
N SER A 118 24.37 -10.30 -1.42
CA SER A 118 25.74 -9.75 -1.45
C SER A 118 26.57 -10.23 -2.65
N GLY A 119 26.38 -11.47 -3.10
CA GLY A 119 27.11 -12.02 -4.25
C GLY A 119 26.63 -11.51 -5.61
N ASN A 120 25.49 -10.84 -5.68
CA ASN A 120 24.82 -10.51 -6.96
C ASN A 120 24.32 -9.06 -7.03
N VAL A 121 25.01 -8.13 -6.34
CA VAL A 121 24.75 -6.69 -6.43
C VAL A 121 24.68 -6.23 -7.89
N GLY A 122 23.66 -5.41 -8.21
CA GLY A 122 23.40 -4.90 -9.56
C GLY A 122 22.53 -5.80 -10.44
N SER A 123 22.46 -7.11 -10.13
CA SER A 123 21.58 -8.07 -10.81
C SER A 123 20.17 -8.05 -10.21
N VAL A 124 19.17 -8.40 -11.02
CA VAL A 124 17.80 -8.58 -10.55
C VAL A 124 17.67 -9.93 -9.83
N ILE A 125 17.30 -9.92 -8.56
CA ILE A 125 17.05 -11.11 -7.75
C ILE A 125 15.56 -11.33 -7.64
N TYR A 126 15.10 -12.50 -8.09
CA TYR A 126 13.70 -12.88 -8.07
C TYR A 126 13.40 -13.89 -6.97
N PHE A 127 12.46 -13.55 -6.10
CA PHE A 127 11.91 -14.41 -5.07
C PHE A 127 10.56 -14.95 -5.54
N PRO A 128 10.45 -16.23 -5.93
CA PRO A 128 9.14 -16.86 -6.18
C PRO A 128 8.22 -16.81 -4.95
N GLY A 129 6.91 -16.80 -5.19
CA GLY A 129 5.91 -16.78 -4.12
C GLY A 129 6.06 -17.92 -3.13
N GLY A 130 6.03 -17.58 -1.84
CA GLY A 130 6.29 -18.49 -0.73
C GLY A 130 6.66 -17.73 0.55
N VAL A 131 7.05 -18.46 1.58
CA VAL A 131 7.45 -17.92 2.88
C VAL A 131 8.92 -18.25 3.13
N TYR A 132 9.75 -17.22 3.20
CA TYR A 132 11.17 -17.29 3.50
C TYR A 132 11.33 -16.96 4.99
N LEU A 133 11.49 -18.01 5.81
CA LEU A 133 11.64 -17.85 7.25
C LEU A 133 13.08 -17.43 7.57
N VAL A 134 13.24 -16.39 8.38
CA VAL A 134 14.55 -15.84 8.76
C VAL A 134 14.63 -15.72 10.28
N GLU A 135 15.74 -16.19 10.86
CA GLU A 135 15.99 -16.18 12.31
C GLU A 135 17.03 -15.13 12.74
N ASP A 136 17.59 -14.37 11.79
CA ASP A 136 18.49 -13.24 12.02
C ASP A 136 18.31 -12.18 10.90
N THR A 137 19.05 -11.08 10.98
CA THR A 137 18.94 -9.92 10.10
C THR A 137 19.25 -10.28 8.64
N VAL A 138 18.28 -10.02 7.75
CA VAL A 138 18.51 -9.99 6.29
C VAL A 138 19.10 -8.65 5.91
N LYS A 139 20.29 -8.66 5.32
CA LYS A 139 21.00 -7.47 4.85
C LYS A 139 20.80 -7.29 3.36
N VAL A 140 20.22 -6.16 2.97
CA VAL A 140 20.03 -5.75 1.57
C VAL A 140 21.12 -4.73 1.24
N PRO A 141 22.22 -5.13 0.57
CA PRO A 141 23.32 -4.23 0.27
C PRO A 141 22.95 -3.18 -0.79
N GLY A 142 23.66 -2.07 -0.81
CA GLY A 142 23.62 -1.09 -1.90
C GLY A 142 23.80 -1.75 -3.27
N GLY A 143 22.99 -1.33 -4.24
CA GLY A 143 22.91 -1.89 -5.59
C GLY A 143 21.94 -3.08 -5.74
N SER A 144 21.25 -3.48 -4.67
CA SER A 144 20.26 -4.58 -4.72
C SER A 144 19.02 -4.22 -5.54
N LYS A 145 18.57 -5.16 -6.37
CA LYS A 145 17.29 -5.10 -7.11
C LYS A 145 16.49 -6.37 -6.81
N ILE A 146 15.46 -6.26 -5.98
CA ILE A 146 14.68 -7.39 -5.48
C ILE A 146 13.27 -7.32 -6.05
N ILE A 147 12.82 -8.41 -6.68
CA ILE A 147 11.46 -8.57 -7.16
C ILE A 147 10.82 -9.84 -6.58
N GLY A 148 9.59 -9.71 -6.08
CA GLY A 148 8.76 -10.83 -5.65
C GLY A 148 7.68 -11.20 -6.68
N SER A 149 6.96 -12.28 -6.42
CA SER A 149 5.68 -12.57 -7.08
C SER A 149 4.79 -13.41 -6.20
N GLY A 150 3.47 -13.27 -6.32
CA GLY A 150 2.56 -14.22 -5.67
C GLY A 150 2.76 -14.36 -4.16
N TRP A 151 3.05 -13.25 -3.46
CA TRP A 151 3.17 -13.19 -2.00
C TRP A 151 4.50 -13.76 -1.43
N SER A 152 5.65 -13.34 -1.98
CA SER A 152 7.01 -13.66 -1.51
C SER A 152 7.33 -13.02 -0.16
N GLN A 153 7.01 -13.71 0.93
CA GLN A 153 7.11 -13.16 2.29
C GLN A 153 8.47 -13.43 2.91
N ILE A 154 9.20 -12.38 3.29
CA ILE A 154 10.28 -12.50 4.28
C ILE A 154 9.65 -12.46 5.66
N MET A 155 9.83 -13.52 6.45
CA MET A 155 9.14 -13.74 7.71
C MET A 155 10.14 -13.93 8.86
N GLY A 156 10.31 -12.90 9.70
CA GLY A 156 11.18 -12.96 10.87
C GLY A 156 10.60 -13.82 11.99
N THR A 157 11.43 -14.63 12.64
CA THR A 157 11.05 -15.43 13.82
C THR A 157 12.25 -15.76 14.71
N GLY A 158 12.02 -16.40 15.85
CA GLY A 158 13.09 -16.88 16.72
C GLY A 158 13.58 -15.84 17.73
N SER A 159 14.57 -16.25 18.53
CA SER A 159 15.01 -15.50 19.71
C SER A 159 15.72 -14.19 19.41
N ALA A 160 16.27 -14.02 18.20
CA ALA A 160 16.94 -12.77 17.80
C ALA A 160 16.00 -11.56 17.85
N PHE A 161 14.70 -11.78 17.64
CA PHE A 161 13.68 -10.73 17.57
C PHE A 161 12.75 -10.71 18.80
N ALA A 162 13.08 -11.42 19.87
CA ALA A 162 12.18 -11.59 21.01
C ALA A 162 12.27 -10.47 22.06
N ASP A 163 13.42 -9.80 22.17
CA ASP A 163 13.71 -8.84 23.25
C ASP A 163 13.22 -7.42 22.91
N GLU A 164 12.16 -6.97 23.58
CA GLU A 164 11.59 -5.63 23.39
C GLU A 164 12.50 -4.50 23.91
N GLU A 165 13.38 -4.79 24.86
CA GLU A 165 14.31 -3.81 25.43
C GLU A 165 15.58 -3.67 24.58
N ASN A 166 15.88 -4.68 23.75
CA ASN A 166 16.97 -4.66 22.77
C ASN A 166 16.45 -5.06 21.37
N PRO A 167 15.68 -4.18 20.69
CA PRO A 167 15.11 -4.50 19.40
C PRO A 167 16.16 -4.85 18.34
N THR A 168 15.84 -5.81 17.47
CA THR A 168 16.69 -6.29 16.38
C THR A 168 15.95 -6.13 15.05
N VAL A 169 16.69 -5.69 14.03
CA VAL A 169 16.17 -5.48 12.68
C VAL A 169 15.99 -6.82 11.95
N VAL A 170 14.82 -7.03 11.34
CA VAL A 170 14.58 -8.22 10.49
C VAL A 170 15.16 -8.00 9.10
N VAL A 171 14.93 -6.83 8.49
CA VAL A 171 15.48 -6.46 7.18
C VAL A 171 16.18 -5.11 7.26
N GLN A 172 17.51 -5.12 7.09
CA GLN A 172 18.34 -3.92 7.05
C GLN A 172 18.59 -3.54 5.59
N VAL A 173 18.13 -2.36 5.18
CA VAL A 173 18.21 -1.87 3.80
C VAL A 173 19.30 -0.81 3.67
N GLY A 174 20.43 -1.22 3.10
CA GLY A 174 21.67 -0.45 3.11
C GLY A 174 22.36 -0.45 4.47
N ASP A 175 23.61 -0.03 4.46
CA ASP A 175 24.32 0.35 5.68
C ASP A 175 24.11 1.84 5.96
N GLU A 176 24.36 2.27 7.19
CA GLU A 176 24.35 3.69 7.54
C GLU A 176 25.35 4.45 6.65
N ASP A 177 24.95 5.62 6.17
CA ASP A 177 25.71 6.47 5.26
C ASP A 177 26.02 5.86 3.87
N ASP A 178 25.40 4.73 3.51
CA ASP A 178 25.44 4.19 2.14
C ASP A 178 24.66 5.09 1.18
N GLU A 179 25.29 5.49 0.07
CA GLU A 179 24.66 6.23 -1.02
C GLU A 179 24.60 5.32 -2.26
N SER A 180 23.40 4.82 -2.60
CA SER A 180 23.29 3.75 -3.60
C SER A 180 21.96 3.71 -4.36
N VAL A 181 21.82 2.68 -5.19
CA VAL A 181 20.55 2.29 -5.82
C VAL A 181 20.04 1.05 -5.09
N ILE A 182 18.83 1.11 -4.53
CA ILE A 182 18.18 -0.08 -3.97
C ILE A 182 16.72 -0.08 -4.43
N GLU A 183 16.27 -1.19 -5.00
CA GLU A 183 14.92 -1.32 -5.53
C GLU A 183 14.28 -2.60 -4.98
N ILE A 184 13.16 -2.45 -4.26
CA ILE A 184 12.42 -3.56 -3.65
C ILE A 184 10.99 -3.54 -4.18
N MET A 185 10.52 -4.64 -4.76
CA MET A 185 9.21 -4.72 -5.40
C MET A 185 8.49 -6.01 -5.05
N ASP A 186 7.16 -5.92 -4.89
CA ASP A 186 6.26 -7.06 -4.73
C ASP A 186 6.68 -8.06 -3.60
N THR A 187 7.34 -7.54 -2.56
CA THR A 187 7.94 -8.35 -1.48
C THR A 187 7.35 -7.94 -0.13
N PRO A 188 6.35 -8.67 0.39
CA PRO A 188 5.83 -8.43 1.74
C PRO A 188 6.81 -8.86 2.86
N PHE A 189 6.79 -8.13 3.96
CA PHE A 189 7.57 -8.36 5.18
C PHE A 189 6.65 -8.60 6.37
N THR A 190 6.94 -9.62 7.17
CA THR A 190 6.11 -10.05 8.31
C THR A 190 6.97 -10.71 9.38
N VAL A 191 6.33 -11.12 10.48
CA VAL A 191 6.90 -11.96 11.52
C VAL A 191 6.07 -13.23 11.74
N LYS A 192 6.63 -14.19 12.49
CA LYS A 192 5.94 -15.37 13.00
C LYS A 192 6.11 -15.47 14.52
N GLY A 193 4.98 -15.46 15.24
CA GLY A 193 4.92 -15.62 16.69
C GLY A 193 5.36 -14.38 17.49
N ALA A 194 5.67 -14.60 18.76
CA ALA A 194 6.07 -13.56 19.69
C ALA A 194 7.49 -13.05 19.37
N THR A 195 7.55 -11.87 18.78
CA THR A 195 8.76 -11.22 18.25
C THR A 195 8.75 -9.75 18.67
N ALA A 196 8.59 -9.53 19.98
CA ALA A 196 8.38 -8.20 20.57
C ALA A 196 9.53 -7.21 20.28
N GLY A 197 10.74 -7.71 20.02
CA GLY A 197 11.91 -6.93 19.63
C GLY A 197 12.08 -6.71 18.13
N ALA A 198 11.20 -7.21 17.27
CA ALA A 198 11.36 -7.06 15.82
C ALA A 198 11.19 -5.60 15.37
N VAL A 199 12.19 -5.05 14.69
CA VAL A 199 12.03 -3.92 13.76
C VAL A 199 11.94 -4.53 12.36
N LEU A 200 10.76 -4.56 11.75
CA LEU A 200 10.59 -5.31 10.48
C LEU A 200 11.52 -4.80 9.37
N MET A 201 11.69 -3.49 9.27
CA MET A 201 12.57 -2.87 8.30
C MET A 201 13.27 -1.66 8.89
N GLU A 202 14.59 -1.63 8.77
CA GLU A 202 15.41 -0.43 8.94
C GLU A 202 15.94 -0.01 7.58
N TRP A 203 15.66 1.22 7.19
CA TRP A 203 16.01 1.81 5.91
C TRP A 203 17.10 2.86 6.13
N ASN A 204 18.32 2.51 5.73
CA ASN A 204 19.54 3.28 5.96
C ASN A 204 20.07 3.97 4.72
N VAL A 205 19.85 3.37 3.54
CA VAL A 205 20.39 3.87 2.27
C VAL A 205 19.90 5.29 1.94
N HIS A 206 20.83 6.12 1.49
CA HIS A 206 20.56 7.36 0.78
C HIS A 206 20.56 7.13 -0.73
N GLU A 207 19.71 7.85 -1.45
CA GLU A 207 19.61 7.75 -2.89
C GLU A 207 20.84 8.37 -3.56
N SER A 208 21.46 7.67 -4.51
CA SER A 208 22.53 8.19 -5.36
C SER A 208 22.01 9.07 -6.50
N THR A 209 20.75 8.88 -6.88
CA THR A 209 20.00 9.77 -7.78
C THR A 209 18.55 9.83 -7.30
N GLN A 210 17.82 10.91 -7.58
CA GLN A 210 16.44 11.09 -7.11
C GLN A 210 15.58 9.85 -7.44
N GLY A 211 15.01 9.22 -6.42
CA GLY A 211 14.20 8.01 -6.50
C GLY A 211 14.96 6.69 -6.72
N SER A 212 16.29 6.65 -6.56
CA SER A 212 17.09 5.42 -6.77
C SER A 212 17.08 4.47 -5.59
N ALA A 213 16.76 4.95 -4.40
CA ALA A 213 16.47 4.13 -3.23
C ALA A 213 14.95 4.08 -3.07
N ALA A 214 14.32 2.95 -3.42
CA ALA A 214 12.88 2.93 -3.63
C ALA A 214 12.23 1.56 -3.39
N MET A 215 10.95 1.60 -3.03
CA MET A 215 10.14 0.42 -2.77
C MET A 215 8.72 0.59 -3.34
N TRP A 216 8.25 -0.44 -4.05
CA TRP A 216 6.91 -0.50 -4.63
C TRP A 216 6.18 -1.78 -4.24
N ASP A 217 4.87 -1.71 -4.04
CA ASP A 217 4.00 -2.89 -3.84
C ASP A 217 4.51 -3.88 -2.77
N SER A 218 5.26 -3.37 -1.80
CA SER A 218 5.91 -4.15 -0.75
C SER A 218 5.37 -3.65 0.58
N HIS A 219 4.90 -4.58 1.39
CA HIS A 219 4.00 -4.25 2.52
C HIS A 219 4.56 -4.81 3.81
N LEU A 220 4.46 -4.05 4.89
CA LEU A 220 4.86 -4.48 6.23
C LEU A 220 3.59 -4.91 6.97
N ARG A 221 3.34 -6.22 6.99
CA ARG A 221 2.06 -6.78 7.40
C ARG A 221 2.26 -7.73 8.57
N VAL A 222 1.89 -7.31 9.78
CA VAL A 222 2.12 -8.07 11.01
C VAL A 222 0.82 -8.69 11.52
N GLY A 223 0.81 -10.03 11.61
CA GLY A 223 -0.31 -10.80 12.14
C GLY A 223 -1.41 -11.14 11.12
N GLY A 224 -2.51 -11.70 11.60
CA GLY A 224 -3.72 -11.92 10.80
C GLY A 224 -3.63 -13.06 9.79
N THR A 225 -2.59 -13.90 9.85
CA THR A 225 -2.42 -15.04 8.96
C THR A 225 -2.09 -16.31 9.72
N THR A 226 -2.42 -17.44 9.09
CA THR A 226 -2.10 -18.79 9.61
C THR A 226 -0.58 -18.97 9.69
N ALA A 227 0.16 -18.56 8.65
CA ALA A 227 1.61 -18.74 8.58
C ALA A 227 2.36 -17.95 9.68
N GLY A 228 1.87 -16.77 10.06
CA GLY A 228 2.45 -15.95 11.11
C GLY A 228 2.19 -16.45 12.53
N ASN A 229 1.37 -17.49 12.73
CA ASN A 229 0.94 -17.96 14.06
C ASN A 229 0.31 -16.85 14.93
N LEU A 230 -0.24 -15.82 14.29
CA LEU A 230 -0.79 -14.61 14.89
C LEU A 230 -2.21 -14.34 14.36
N GLY A 231 -2.97 -15.42 14.08
CA GLY A 231 -4.36 -15.40 13.66
C GLY A 231 -5.34 -15.57 14.83
N ILE A 232 -6.62 -15.78 14.51
CA ILE A 232 -7.75 -15.84 15.45
C ILE A 232 -7.59 -16.93 16.52
N GLU A 233 -6.93 -18.04 16.18
CA GLU A 233 -6.70 -19.16 17.11
C GLU A 233 -5.76 -18.78 18.26
N ASN A 234 -4.75 -17.93 18.00
CA ASN A 234 -3.73 -17.56 18.99
C ASN A 234 -3.96 -16.15 19.56
N CYS A 235 -4.54 -15.27 18.76
CA CYS A 235 -4.71 -13.85 19.05
C CYS A 235 -6.17 -13.40 19.12
N PRO A 236 -7.12 -14.15 19.74
CA PRO A 236 -8.50 -13.68 19.84
C PRO A 236 -8.56 -12.36 20.63
N THR A 237 -9.54 -11.52 20.29
CA THR A 237 -9.80 -10.28 21.03
C THR A 237 -9.96 -10.54 22.53
N GLY A 238 -9.36 -9.68 23.35
CA GLY A 238 -9.38 -9.82 24.80
C GLY A 238 -9.07 -8.51 25.52
N SER A 239 -9.42 -8.43 26.79
CA SER A 239 -9.31 -7.22 27.61
C SER A 239 -7.94 -7.03 28.28
N ARG A 240 -7.04 -8.00 28.17
CA ARG A 240 -5.70 -7.97 28.78
C ARG A 240 -4.63 -8.18 27.71
N ILE A 241 -3.52 -7.48 27.86
CA ILE A 241 -2.34 -7.68 27.03
C ILE A 241 -1.79 -9.08 27.26
N ASN A 242 -1.52 -9.79 26.17
CA ASN A 242 -0.86 -11.09 26.18
C ASN A 242 0.50 -10.97 25.46
N LYS A 243 1.59 -11.31 26.16
CA LYS A 243 2.95 -11.23 25.64
C LYS A 243 3.20 -12.15 24.44
N ASP A 244 2.47 -13.26 24.33
CA ASP A 244 2.57 -14.19 23.20
C ASP A 244 2.10 -13.58 21.87
N ARG A 245 1.49 -12.38 21.92
CA ARG A 245 0.93 -11.65 20.77
C ARG A 245 1.68 -10.36 20.48
N MET A 246 2.79 -10.12 21.18
CA MET A 246 3.70 -9.00 20.91
C MET A 246 4.56 -9.37 19.71
N ALA A 247 4.29 -8.71 18.58
CA ALA A 247 4.73 -9.16 17.27
C ALA A 247 5.78 -8.23 16.64
N ALA A 248 5.95 -7.01 17.11
CA ALA A 248 7.05 -6.14 16.69
C ALA A 248 7.22 -4.95 17.61
N ALA A 249 8.45 -4.45 17.71
CA ALA A 249 8.76 -3.15 18.29
C ALA A 249 8.37 -2.01 17.31
N MET A 250 8.59 -2.21 16.01
CA MET A 250 8.34 -1.22 14.96
C MET A 250 8.14 -1.87 13.59
N LEU A 251 7.28 -1.32 12.74
CA LEU A 251 7.19 -1.78 11.35
C LEU A 251 8.36 -1.25 10.50
N MET A 252 8.57 0.07 10.49
CA MET A 252 9.57 0.68 9.62
C MET A 252 10.32 1.82 10.31
N HIS A 253 11.65 1.82 10.22
CA HIS A 253 12.51 2.93 10.62
C HIS A 253 13.25 3.46 9.39
N VAL A 254 13.03 4.72 9.01
CA VAL A 254 13.88 5.43 8.04
C VAL A 254 14.85 6.28 8.83
N THR A 255 16.13 5.92 8.78
CA THR A 255 17.16 6.53 9.65
C THR A 255 17.59 7.90 9.16
N SER A 256 18.41 8.58 9.96
CA SER A 256 18.61 10.03 9.84
C SER A 256 19.33 10.47 8.56
N SER A 257 20.29 9.67 8.06
CA SER A 257 21.00 9.92 6.81
C SER A 257 20.34 9.29 5.59
N ALA A 258 19.28 8.49 5.78
CA ALA A 258 18.64 7.77 4.69
C ALA A 258 17.73 8.67 3.83
N SER A 259 17.34 8.16 2.66
CA SER A 259 16.26 8.74 1.83
C SER A 259 15.52 7.62 1.11
N GLY A 260 14.26 7.83 0.72
CA GLY A 260 13.54 6.79 -0.02
C GLY A 260 12.27 7.24 -0.71
N TYR A 261 11.98 6.58 -1.83
CA TYR A 261 10.71 6.66 -2.57
C TYR A 261 9.84 5.45 -2.24
N PHE A 262 8.70 5.67 -1.58
CA PHE A 262 7.80 4.61 -1.15
C PHE A 262 6.44 4.74 -1.82
N GLU A 263 6.11 3.82 -2.73
CA GLU A 263 4.85 3.83 -3.46
C GLU A 263 4.06 2.55 -3.21
N ASN A 264 2.78 2.72 -2.83
CA ASN A 264 1.89 1.62 -2.48
C ASN A 264 2.47 0.68 -1.39
N VAL A 265 3.07 1.28 -0.36
CA VAL A 265 3.57 0.58 0.83
C VAL A 265 2.50 0.64 1.91
N TRP A 266 2.09 -0.54 2.41
CA TRP A 266 1.10 -0.65 3.48
C TRP A 266 1.77 -1.19 4.74
N GLY A 267 1.87 -0.34 5.76
CA GLY A 267 2.11 -0.77 7.14
C GLY A 267 0.78 -1.16 7.78
N TRP A 268 0.60 -2.45 8.07
CA TRP A 268 -0.62 -2.99 8.67
C TRP A 268 -0.28 -3.88 9.86
N VAL A 269 -0.84 -3.50 11.01
CA VAL A 269 -0.97 -4.38 12.17
C VAL A 269 -2.35 -5.00 12.09
N ALA A 270 -2.41 -6.32 12.16
CA ALA A 270 -3.63 -7.04 11.88
C ALA A 270 -4.74 -6.72 12.88
N ASP A 271 -5.83 -6.13 12.37
CA ASP A 271 -7.06 -5.94 13.13
C ASP A 271 -7.98 -7.16 13.05
N HIS A 272 -7.83 -7.99 12.02
CA HIS A 272 -8.57 -9.23 11.82
C HIS A 272 -7.72 -10.32 11.16
N ASP A 273 -8.15 -11.57 11.32
CA ASP A 273 -7.59 -12.74 10.64
C ASP A 273 -8.15 -12.84 9.21
N ILE A 274 -7.27 -12.66 8.23
CA ILE A 274 -7.60 -12.68 6.80
C ILE A 274 -7.63 -14.09 6.20
N ASP A 275 -7.08 -15.09 6.89
CA ASP A 275 -7.12 -16.50 6.47
C ASP A 275 -8.32 -17.24 7.06
N SER A 276 -9.03 -16.62 8.02
CA SER A 276 -10.20 -17.21 8.65
C SER A 276 -11.33 -17.49 7.66
N LYS A 277 -11.88 -18.70 7.72
CA LYS A 277 -13.10 -19.09 6.96
C LYS A 277 -14.32 -18.24 7.34
N LEU A 278 -14.31 -17.62 8.52
CA LEU A 278 -15.39 -16.74 8.98
C LEU A 278 -15.45 -15.42 8.19
N ASN A 279 -14.45 -15.12 7.36
CA ASN A 279 -14.56 -14.01 6.40
C ASN A 279 -15.72 -14.20 5.40
N ALA A 280 -16.18 -15.43 5.17
CA ALA A 280 -17.30 -15.72 4.26
C ALA A 280 -18.66 -15.18 4.76
N VAL A 281 -18.79 -14.84 6.05
CA VAL A 281 -20.03 -14.29 6.62
C VAL A 281 -19.99 -12.77 6.78
N ALA A 282 -18.94 -12.10 6.28
CA ALA A 282 -18.85 -10.65 6.28
C ALA A 282 -20.03 -10.02 5.52
N THR A 283 -20.59 -8.97 6.10
CA THR A 283 -21.64 -8.15 5.45
C THR A 283 -21.10 -6.75 5.18
N GLU A 284 -21.84 -5.93 4.43
CA GLU A 284 -21.46 -4.54 4.16
C GLU A 284 -22.59 -3.62 4.62
N SER A 285 -22.25 -2.53 5.31
CA SER A 285 -23.22 -1.51 5.68
C SER A 285 -23.76 -0.81 4.43
N THR A 286 -24.84 -0.05 4.58
CA THR A 286 -25.40 0.78 3.49
C THR A 286 -24.44 1.87 2.98
N THR A 287 -23.36 2.15 3.72
CA THR A 287 -22.31 3.11 3.34
C THR A 287 -21.05 2.44 2.83
N GLY A 288 -21.08 1.14 2.57
CA GLY A 288 -19.95 0.41 2.00
C GLY A 288 -18.89 -0.04 3.01
N ILE A 289 -19.25 -0.13 4.30
CA ILE A 289 -18.32 -0.50 5.37
C ILE A 289 -18.47 -2.00 5.65
N PRO A 290 -17.42 -2.81 5.50
CA PRO A 290 -17.45 -4.22 5.88
C PRO A 290 -17.72 -4.39 7.37
N LEU A 291 -18.56 -5.36 7.70
CA LEU A 291 -18.96 -5.71 9.05
C LEU A 291 -18.65 -7.20 9.25
N ASN A 292 -17.59 -7.48 10.00
CA ASN A 292 -17.24 -8.84 10.45
C ASN A 292 -16.40 -8.81 11.74
N LEU A 293 -17.06 -8.84 12.89
CA LEU A 293 -16.38 -8.88 14.19
C LEU A 293 -15.90 -10.28 14.59
N GLN A 294 -16.26 -11.33 13.83
CA GLN A 294 -15.94 -12.72 14.19
C GLN A 294 -14.46 -13.09 13.93
N THR A 295 -13.78 -12.26 13.14
CA THR A 295 -12.38 -12.44 12.77
C THR A 295 -11.46 -11.45 13.46
N ASP A 296 -11.98 -10.59 14.33
CA ASP A 296 -11.18 -9.60 15.03
C ASP A 296 -10.12 -10.27 15.93
N ILE A 297 -8.91 -9.73 15.90
CA ILE A 297 -7.78 -10.23 16.68
C ILE A 297 -7.10 -9.10 17.48
N SER A 298 -6.23 -9.47 18.40
CA SER A 298 -5.39 -8.55 19.16
C SER A 298 -3.93 -8.93 18.99
N VAL A 299 -3.24 -8.20 18.10
CA VAL A 299 -1.79 -8.28 17.86
C VAL A 299 -1.17 -6.96 18.29
N TYR A 300 -0.04 -7.02 19.01
CA TYR A 300 0.59 -5.83 19.57
C TYR A 300 1.88 -5.49 18.82
N VAL A 301 1.94 -4.27 18.33
CA VAL A 301 3.14 -3.68 17.72
C VAL A 301 3.39 -2.33 18.37
N GLY A 302 4.63 -2.07 18.78
CA GLY A 302 4.96 -0.86 19.53
C GLY A 302 4.84 0.44 18.72
N ARG A 303 5.24 0.42 17.45
CA ARG A 303 5.26 1.60 16.55
C ARG A 303 4.93 1.20 15.11
N GLY A 304 4.28 2.12 14.38
CA GLY A 304 4.10 2.00 12.94
C GLY A 304 5.39 2.29 12.19
N SER A 305 5.52 3.52 11.70
CA SER A 305 6.72 4.00 11.01
C SER A 305 7.36 5.16 11.76
N LEU A 306 8.70 5.17 11.86
CA LEU A 306 9.51 6.28 12.33
C LEU A 306 10.36 6.80 11.17
N ILE A 307 10.34 8.11 10.92
CA ILE A 307 11.14 8.75 9.88
C ILE A 307 11.98 9.85 10.53
N ASP A 308 13.27 9.58 10.70
CA ASP A 308 14.26 10.54 11.23
C ASP A 308 15.06 11.23 10.12
N SER A 309 14.93 10.73 8.89
CA SER A 309 15.60 11.22 7.68
C SER A 309 15.60 12.74 7.54
N GLN A 310 16.76 13.29 7.17
CA GLN A 310 16.94 14.67 6.76
C GLN A 310 16.95 14.85 5.22
N GLY A 311 17.00 13.74 4.47
CA GLY A 311 16.94 13.73 3.00
C GLY A 311 15.51 13.82 2.46
N PRO A 312 15.30 13.77 1.12
CA PRO A 312 13.97 13.70 0.55
C PRO A 312 13.29 12.37 0.93
N GLY A 313 12.50 12.38 2.01
CA GLY A 313 11.54 11.32 2.29
C GLY A 313 10.26 11.55 1.49
N GLN A 314 10.12 10.87 0.34
CA GLN A 314 8.86 10.89 -0.42
C GLN A 314 8.07 9.62 -0.13
N ALA A 315 7.12 9.74 0.81
CA ALA A 315 6.17 8.68 1.09
C ALA A 315 4.82 8.98 0.42
N PHE A 316 4.31 8.05 -0.40
CA PHE A 316 2.91 7.99 -0.83
C PHE A 316 2.21 6.82 -0.11
N PRO A 317 2.00 6.89 1.22
CA PRO A 317 1.54 5.76 2.00
C PRO A 317 0.04 5.47 1.81
N ARG A 318 -0.33 4.19 1.93
CA ARG A 318 -1.67 3.78 2.36
C ARG A 318 -1.53 3.15 3.75
N THR A 319 -1.89 3.85 4.82
CA THR A 319 -1.81 3.30 6.19
C THR A 319 -3.20 3.04 6.76
N ARG A 320 -3.32 1.99 7.58
CA ARG A 320 -4.46 1.79 8.49
C ARG A 320 -3.92 1.37 9.86
N ARG A 321 -4.36 2.09 10.89
CA ARG A 321 -4.13 1.87 12.32
C ARG A 321 -2.68 1.59 12.76
N PRO A 322 -2.00 2.58 13.36
CA PRO A 322 -1.06 2.36 14.44
C PRO A 322 -1.76 2.64 15.78
N GLN A 323 -1.72 1.69 16.72
CA GLN A 323 -1.82 2.06 18.12
C GLN A 323 -0.48 2.74 18.49
N LEU A 324 -0.56 4.03 18.83
CA LEU A 324 0.47 4.96 19.31
C LEU A 324 1.50 5.55 18.31
N LEU A 325 1.28 6.86 18.07
CA LEU A 325 2.15 7.99 17.63
C LEU A 325 2.67 7.96 16.17
N ASN A 326 2.21 8.83 15.27
CA ASN A 326 2.43 10.29 15.15
C ASN A 326 3.94 10.63 15.08
N PRO A 327 4.49 11.20 13.98
CA PRO A 327 5.90 11.55 13.91
C PRO A 327 6.20 12.66 14.94
N GLN A 328 6.90 12.33 16.03
CA GLN A 328 7.35 13.31 17.01
C GLN A 328 8.78 13.02 17.46
N ARG A 329 9.66 14.02 17.29
CA ARG A 329 10.87 14.22 18.09
C ARG A 329 10.46 14.74 19.47
N LEU A 330 10.52 13.96 20.54
CA LEU A 330 10.63 14.46 21.93
C LEU A 330 11.17 13.35 22.90
N PRO A 331 11.82 13.74 24.03
CA PRO A 331 12.57 12.84 24.93
C PRO A 331 11.67 12.15 25.99
N PRO A 332 12.19 11.22 26.85
CA PRO A 332 11.39 10.13 27.43
C PRO A 332 10.62 10.53 28.70
N ILE A 333 9.44 9.93 28.92
CA ILE A 333 8.63 10.03 30.15
C ILE A 333 8.03 8.64 30.51
N PRO A 334 7.83 8.31 31.81
CA PRO A 334 7.70 6.95 32.34
C PRO A 334 6.33 6.25 32.15
N GLN A 335 6.34 4.95 32.45
CA GLN A 335 5.30 3.90 32.37
C GLN A 335 3.84 4.29 32.75
N PRO A 336 2.83 3.56 32.22
CA PRO A 336 1.47 4.06 32.03
C PRO A 336 0.50 3.69 33.17
N GLN A 337 -0.44 4.59 33.47
CA GLN A 337 -1.69 4.24 34.15
C GLN A 337 -2.86 4.24 33.16
N SER A 338 -3.53 3.09 33.10
CA SER A 338 -4.89 2.82 32.60
C SER A 338 -5.33 3.49 31.29
N SER A 339 -5.37 2.72 30.19
CA SER A 339 -6.04 3.10 28.95
C SER A 339 -7.40 2.41 28.80
N GLU A 340 -8.47 3.21 28.76
CA GLU A 340 -9.80 2.80 28.28
C GLU A 340 -9.76 2.51 26.77
N SER A 341 -10.54 1.52 26.33
CA SER A 341 -10.55 0.99 24.97
C SER A 341 -11.58 1.72 24.10
N PHE A 342 -11.14 2.30 22.99
CA PHE A 342 -12.02 2.80 21.91
C PHE A 342 -11.81 1.97 20.64
N GLN A 343 -12.87 1.30 20.18
CA GLN A 343 -12.92 0.63 18.89
C GLN A 343 -13.37 1.61 17.79
N LEU A 344 -12.70 1.61 16.64
CA LEU A 344 -13.16 2.29 15.43
C LEU A 344 -12.97 1.38 14.22
N GLU A 345 -14.04 1.07 13.50
CA GLU A 345 -14.20 0.03 12.46
C GLU A 345 -13.39 0.23 11.16
N ALA A 346 -13.23 -0.87 10.40
CA ALA A 346 -12.49 -0.97 9.14
C ALA A 346 -13.36 -0.63 7.90
N THR A 347 -12.84 0.11 6.92
CA THR A 347 -13.54 0.39 5.63
C THR A 347 -12.82 -0.29 4.45
N MET A 348 -13.32 -1.38 3.84
CA MET A 348 -12.82 -1.83 2.53
C MET A 348 -12.99 -0.71 1.50
N MET A 349 -12.01 -0.53 0.61
CA MET A 349 -12.26 0.24 -0.61
C MET A 349 -12.87 -0.67 -1.67
N ALA A 350 -14.13 -0.40 -2.03
CA ALA A 350 -14.76 -0.94 -3.22
C ALA A 350 -14.07 -0.40 -4.49
N ARG A 351 -13.69 -1.31 -5.41
CA ARG A 351 -13.27 -0.96 -6.79
C ARG A 351 -14.50 -0.53 -7.60
N ILE A 352 -14.46 0.65 -8.22
CA ILE A 352 -15.35 1.01 -9.32
C ILE A 352 -14.79 0.36 -10.60
N SER A 353 -15.46 -0.67 -11.12
CA SER A 353 -15.20 -1.22 -12.45
C SER A 353 -16.10 -0.50 -13.47
N THR A 354 -15.50 0.21 -14.43
CA THR A 354 -16.22 0.65 -15.63
C THR A 354 -16.15 -0.45 -16.69
N THR A 355 -17.18 -1.28 -16.81
CA THR A 355 -17.36 -2.13 -17.99
C THR A 355 -18.09 -1.33 -19.07
N SER A 356 -17.38 -0.93 -20.13
CA SER A 356 -18.04 -0.44 -21.33
C SER A 356 -18.55 -1.64 -22.13
N ARG A 357 -19.87 -1.73 -22.35
CA ARG A 357 -20.49 -2.69 -23.27
C ARG A 357 -20.83 -1.92 -24.55
N THR A 358 -20.05 -2.12 -25.61
CA THR A 358 -20.35 -1.53 -26.93
C THR A 358 -21.43 -2.35 -27.62
N THR A 359 -22.61 -1.76 -27.80
CA THR A 359 -23.58 -2.20 -28.81
C THR A 359 -23.36 -1.36 -30.07
N ALA A 360 -23.12 -2.02 -31.20
CA ALA A 360 -22.95 -1.37 -32.49
C ALA A 360 -24.31 -0.88 -33.03
N GLU A 361 -24.47 0.43 -33.19
CA GLU A 361 -25.50 1.03 -34.05
C GLU A 361 -24.95 2.23 -34.84
N ASN A 362 -25.54 2.42 -36.02
CA ASN A 362 -25.12 3.15 -37.23
C ASN A 362 -24.62 4.62 -37.09
N PRO A 363 -23.83 5.12 -38.08
CA PRO A 363 -23.23 6.44 -38.03
C PRO A 363 -24.13 7.51 -38.68
N SER A 364 -24.69 8.42 -37.88
CA SER A 364 -24.95 9.79 -38.33
C SER A 364 -25.29 10.72 -37.16
N ARG A 365 -24.73 11.94 -37.21
CA ARG A 365 -24.99 13.16 -36.38
C ARG A 365 -23.99 13.50 -35.26
N SER A 366 -23.22 14.54 -35.58
CA SER A 366 -22.68 15.66 -34.78
C SER A 366 -22.20 15.39 -33.34
N ALA A 367 -20.93 15.74 -33.12
CA ALA A 367 -20.22 15.84 -31.85
C ALA A 367 -21.09 16.30 -30.67
N ARG A 368 -21.16 15.46 -29.63
CA ARG A 368 -21.63 15.85 -28.30
C ARG A 368 -20.57 15.46 -27.28
N THR A 369 -20.15 16.46 -26.51
CA THR A 369 -19.34 16.39 -25.29
C THR A 369 -19.95 15.38 -24.32
N ARG A 370 -19.15 14.43 -23.82
CA ARG A 370 -19.59 13.47 -22.79
C ARG A 370 -19.20 14.02 -21.41
N GLN A 371 -20.20 14.37 -20.60
CA GLN A 371 -20.02 14.66 -19.17
C GLN A 371 -19.89 13.35 -18.39
N CYS A 372 -18.89 13.29 -17.51
CA CYS A 372 -18.78 12.25 -16.48
C CYS A 372 -19.39 12.81 -15.19
N VAL A 373 -20.47 12.21 -14.68
CA VAL A 373 -21.14 12.63 -13.43
C VAL A 373 -20.83 11.60 -12.36
N VAL A 374 -20.11 12.02 -11.30
CA VAL A 374 -19.90 11.24 -10.09
C VAL A 374 -20.84 11.78 -9.01
N ARG A 375 -21.68 10.93 -8.43
CA ARG A 375 -22.52 11.26 -7.27
C ARG A 375 -21.94 10.60 -6.02
N THR A 376 -21.66 11.39 -4.99
CA THR A 376 -21.26 10.90 -3.67
C THR A 376 -22.17 11.53 -2.62
N ALA A 377 -22.70 10.72 -1.69
CA ALA A 377 -23.55 11.17 -0.60
C ALA A 377 -22.95 10.71 0.73
N ILE A 378 -22.69 11.64 1.67
CA ILE A 378 -22.28 11.35 3.04
C ILE A 378 -23.00 12.33 3.99
N ARG A 379 -23.61 11.80 5.07
CA ARG A 379 -24.21 12.59 6.17
C ARG A 379 -23.36 12.37 7.44
N GLY A 380 -23.05 13.45 8.15
CA GLY A 380 -22.25 13.44 9.38
C GLY A 380 -23.07 13.49 10.67
N LEU A 381 -22.45 13.03 11.76
CA LEU A 381 -22.84 13.27 13.16
C LEU A 381 -21.67 13.91 13.92
N SER A 382 -21.98 14.81 14.85
CA SER A 382 -21.07 15.74 15.54
C SER A 382 -20.77 15.37 17.00
N GLY A 383 -19.55 15.65 17.49
CA GLY A 383 -19.16 15.65 18.91
C GLY A 383 -17.71 16.16 19.13
N PHE A 384 -17.48 16.89 20.24
CA PHE A 384 -16.37 17.84 20.52
C PHE A 384 -15.04 17.26 21.07
N GLY A 385 -13.94 18.03 20.93
CA GLY A 385 -12.76 18.02 21.83
C GLY A 385 -11.43 18.42 21.17
N THR A 386 -10.79 19.53 21.60
CA THR A 386 -9.57 20.14 21.02
C THR A 386 -8.27 19.80 21.78
N LEU A 387 -7.21 19.40 21.08
CA LEU A 387 -5.77 19.50 21.46
C LEU A 387 -4.89 19.61 20.18
N PRO A 388 -3.66 20.18 20.24
CA PRO A 388 -2.96 20.73 19.07
C PRO A 388 -2.27 19.64 18.24
N LEU A 389 -2.44 19.69 16.91
CA LEU A 389 -1.78 18.79 15.94
C LEU A 389 -0.62 19.49 15.22
N THR A 390 0.50 18.80 15.16
CA THR A 390 1.63 19.03 14.24
C THR A 390 1.29 18.39 12.88
N PHE A 391 1.55 19.11 11.77
CA PHE A 391 1.07 18.76 10.43
C PHE A 391 1.86 17.63 9.75
N VAL A 392 1.16 16.68 9.13
CA VAL A 392 1.69 15.76 8.11
C VAL A 392 0.82 15.91 6.86
N HIS A 393 1.43 16.26 5.73
CA HIS A 393 0.77 16.35 4.42
C HIS A 393 0.57 14.94 3.85
N VAL A 394 -0.67 14.58 3.51
CA VAL A 394 -1.00 13.38 2.73
C VAL A 394 -1.67 13.83 1.44
N VAL A 395 -0.97 13.69 0.30
CA VAL A 395 -1.54 13.93 -1.02
C VAL A 395 -2.06 12.59 -1.56
N GLY A 396 -3.38 12.41 -1.53
CA GLY A 396 -4.03 11.27 -2.17
C GLY A 396 -4.03 11.45 -3.69
N LEU A 397 -3.48 10.48 -4.42
CA LEU A 397 -3.60 10.43 -5.88
C LEU A 397 -4.44 9.26 -6.35
N THR A 398 -5.41 9.56 -7.20
CA THR A 398 -6.13 8.60 -8.06
C THR A 398 -5.18 8.10 -9.15
N ALA A 399 -4.92 6.78 -9.18
CA ALA A 399 -4.14 6.14 -10.24
C ALA A 399 -4.98 6.00 -11.53
N VAL A 400 -4.36 6.33 -12.67
CA VAL A 400 -4.83 6.03 -14.03
C VAL A 400 -4.19 4.70 -14.45
N GLU A 401 -5.01 3.77 -14.95
CA GLU A 401 -4.66 2.36 -15.20
C GLU A 401 -3.80 2.20 -16.47
N ALA A 402 -2.70 1.44 -16.37
CA ALA A 402 -1.94 0.92 -17.50
C ALA A 402 -2.41 -0.51 -17.83
N ASN A 403 -2.64 -0.74 -19.13
CA ASN A 403 -3.11 -1.97 -19.76
C ASN A 403 -2.56 -3.28 -19.17
N ARG A 404 -3.44 -4.25 -18.88
CA ARG A 404 -3.10 -5.68 -18.90
C ARG A 404 -3.55 -6.31 -20.21
N GLN A 405 -2.59 -6.85 -20.97
CA GLN A 405 -2.84 -7.95 -21.89
C GLN A 405 -3.33 -9.17 -21.08
N THR A 406 -4.55 -9.61 -21.35
CA THR A 406 -5.03 -10.92 -20.91
C THR A 406 -4.87 -11.91 -22.06
N SER A 407 -3.95 -12.85 -21.90
CA SER A 407 -3.91 -14.09 -22.66
C SER A 407 -5.15 -14.91 -22.32
N SER A 408 -6.23 -14.72 -23.07
CA SER A 408 -7.37 -15.64 -23.09
C SER A 408 -7.34 -16.39 -24.41
N ALA A 409 -6.95 -17.67 -24.35
CA ALA A 409 -7.13 -18.61 -25.44
C ALA A 409 -8.63 -18.78 -25.71
N THR A 410 -9.14 -18.04 -26.69
CA THR A 410 -10.46 -18.27 -27.28
C THR A 410 -10.22 -18.75 -28.70
N ILE A 411 -10.57 -20.01 -28.96
CA ILE A 411 -10.61 -20.62 -30.28
C ILE A 411 -11.71 -19.89 -31.07
N LEU A 412 -11.33 -18.90 -31.87
CA LEU A 412 -12.16 -18.33 -32.91
C LEU A 412 -11.97 -19.15 -34.18
N THR A 413 -13.04 -19.83 -34.58
CA THR A 413 -13.14 -20.49 -35.88
C THR A 413 -13.31 -19.42 -36.94
N ASP A 414 -12.27 -19.26 -37.76
CA ASP A 414 -12.27 -18.42 -38.95
C ASP A 414 -13.30 -18.96 -39.98
N ARG A 415 -14.15 -18.08 -40.48
CA ARG A 415 -15.00 -18.32 -41.65
C ARG A 415 -14.57 -17.33 -42.72
N SER A 416 -13.75 -17.80 -43.66
CA SER A 416 -13.72 -17.30 -45.03
C SER A 416 -13.58 -18.47 -46.02
N PRO A 417 -14.10 -18.34 -47.24
CA PRO A 417 -14.62 -19.47 -48.02
C PRO A 417 -13.57 -20.05 -48.98
N PHE A 418 -13.53 -21.38 -49.20
CA PHE A 418 -13.16 -22.11 -50.45
C PHE A 418 -13.24 -23.66 -50.19
N PRO A 419 -13.32 -24.56 -51.21
CA PRO A 419 -14.17 -25.77 -51.25
C PRO A 419 -13.41 -27.11 -50.98
N PRO A 420 -14.08 -28.30 -51.00
CA PRO A 420 -13.84 -29.42 -50.05
C PRO A 420 -12.96 -30.60 -50.56
N ALA A 421 -12.35 -31.33 -49.62
CA ALA A 421 -11.91 -32.73 -49.77
C ALA A 421 -11.79 -33.42 -48.37
N VAL A 422 -12.73 -34.25 -47.93
CA VAL A 422 -12.82 -35.74 -47.99
C VAL A 422 -12.08 -36.50 -46.85
N ARG A 423 -12.92 -37.13 -45.97
CA ARG A 423 -12.81 -38.40 -45.18
C ARG A 423 -11.63 -38.61 -44.19
N ALA A 424 -11.72 -39.36 -43.07
CA ALA A 424 -12.76 -39.95 -42.22
C ALA A 424 -12.09 -40.72 -41.04
N THR A 425 -12.82 -40.94 -39.92
CA THR A 425 -12.72 -42.09 -38.95
C THR A 425 -11.71 -41.93 -37.77
N LEU A 426 -11.96 -42.21 -36.47
CA LEU A 426 -12.87 -43.12 -35.71
C LEU A 426 -13.07 -42.63 -34.23
N MET A 427 -14.20 -42.98 -33.60
CA MET A 427 -14.55 -42.80 -32.17
C MET A 427 -13.91 -43.84 -31.21
N ARG A 428 -13.71 -43.48 -29.92
CA ARG A 428 -14.20 -44.14 -28.65
C ARG A 428 -13.38 -43.65 -27.42
N SER A 429 -13.96 -42.91 -26.47
CA SER A 429 -14.64 -43.36 -25.22
C SER A 429 -13.73 -43.96 -24.14
N VAL A 430 -13.54 -43.28 -22.99
CA VAL A 430 -13.66 -43.81 -21.58
C VAL A 430 -13.80 -42.62 -20.58
N ARG A 431 -14.77 -42.69 -19.65
CA ARG A 431 -14.83 -41.95 -18.36
C ARG A 431 -14.66 -42.96 -17.20
N PRO A 432 -14.23 -42.54 -15.99
CA PRO A 432 -14.59 -43.25 -14.75
C PRO A 432 -15.47 -42.42 -13.80
N ARG A 433 -16.33 -43.13 -13.06
CA ARG A 433 -17.23 -42.69 -11.98
C ARG A 433 -16.55 -42.79 -10.61
N LEU A 434 -17.00 -41.92 -9.69
CA LEU A 434 -16.79 -41.95 -8.24
C LEU A 434 -17.65 -43.03 -7.54
N THR A 435 -17.11 -43.66 -6.50
CA THR A 435 -17.84 -44.34 -5.43
C THR A 435 -17.07 -44.20 -4.10
N ALA A 436 -17.78 -43.79 -3.05
CA ALA A 436 -17.35 -43.89 -1.65
C ALA A 436 -17.73 -45.28 -1.07
N PRO A 437 -17.20 -45.64 0.12
CA PRO A 437 -18.08 -46.24 1.11
C PRO A 437 -17.83 -45.74 2.55
N ALA A 438 -18.90 -45.79 3.35
CA ALA A 438 -18.88 -45.79 4.79
C ALA A 438 -19.12 -47.22 5.31
N THR A 439 -18.39 -47.58 6.36
CA THR A 439 -18.82 -48.44 7.48
C THR A 439 -18.07 -48.00 8.72
#